data_AF-A0A645CHP0-F1
#
_entry.id   AF-A0A645CHP0-F1
#
_cell.length_a   1.000
_cell.length_b   1.000
_cell.length_c   1.000
_cell.angle_alpha   90.00
_cell.angle_beta   90.00
_cell.angle_gamma   90.00
#
_symmetry.space_group_name_H-M   'P 1'
#
loop_
_entity.id
_entity.type
_entity.pdbx_description
1 polymer ?
#
loop_
_entity_poly.entity_id
_entity_poly.type
_entity_poly.pdbx_seq_one_letter_code
_entity_poly.pdbx_strand_id
1 'polypeptide(L)'
;MFGQSTGRDVFYQNNERILRIVRLFKHAENCMGYEAKRTKGSEIDLIRKLPPTARRVAERTCDETNADIREKTVNTLNIYKDSTADVISERIESLNEEWDVERVLEAHAASIILIGSVLGMKKRRRWPYLTGAAGLFLLMHALEGWCPPLPVIRQMGIRTAEEIFNEKTVLKMLRGDFVQETDKTEEMLAMAEKE
;
A
#
# COMPACT_ATOMS: atom_id res chain seq x y z
N MET A 1 9.29 46.62 -12.65
CA MET A 1 8.12 46.91 -11.79
C MET A 1 7.50 45.59 -11.38
N PHE A 2 7.35 45.41 -10.07
CA PHE A 2 6.89 44.17 -9.44
C PHE A 2 5.44 43.84 -9.82
N GLY A 3 5.20 42.54 -10.01
CA GLY A 3 3.89 41.98 -10.29
C GLY A 3 2.93 42.08 -9.11
N GLN A 4 1.64 42.06 -9.45
CA GLN A 4 0.58 41.71 -8.52
C GLN A 4 -0.20 40.56 -9.15
N SER A 5 0.13 39.31 -8.77
CA SER A 5 -0.79 38.19 -8.97
C SER A 5 -2.01 38.46 -8.12
N THR A 6 -3.18 38.55 -8.74
CA THR A 6 -4.40 38.89 -8.04
C THR A 6 -4.84 37.71 -7.15
N GLY A 7 -5.34 37.99 -5.95
CA GLY A 7 -5.78 36.96 -4.98
C GLY A 7 -6.91 36.03 -5.49
N ARG A 8 -7.45 36.28 -6.69
CA ARG A 8 -8.38 35.39 -7.40
C ARG A 8 -7.70 34.18 -8.03
N ASP A 9 -6.46 34.34 -8.53
CA ASP A 9 -5.72 33.24 -9.17
C ASP A 9 -5.28 32.19 -8.14
N VAL A 10 -4.91 32.64 -6.94
CA VAL A 10 -4.59 31.76 -5.80
C VAL A 10 -5.82 31.00 -5.30
N PHE A 11 -7.01 31.62 -5.35
CA PHE A 11 -8.27 30.99 -4.91
C PHE A 11 -8.74 29.89 -5.89
N TYR A 12 -8.57 30.10 -7.21
CA TYR A 12 -8.87 29.10 -8.24
C TYR A 12 -7.86 27.93 -8.26
N GLN A 13 -6.57 28.19 -8.02
CA GLN A 13 -5.56 27.13 -7.91
C GLN A 13 -5.74 26.25 -6.66
N ASN A 14 -6.24 26.83 -5.56
CA ASN A 14 -6.57 26.09 -4.35
C ASN A 14 -7.81 25.19 -4.54
N ASN A 15 -8.76 25.62 -5.37
CA ASN A 15 -9.93 24.81 -5.71
C ASN A 15 -9.57 23.57 -6.52
N GLU A 16 -8.58 23.58 -7.41
CA GLU A 16 -8.16 22.34 -8.11
C GLU A 16 -7.53 21.31 -7.17
N ARG A 17 -6.75 21.74 -6.17
CA ARG A 17 -6.18 20.83 -5.17
C ARG A 17 -7.26 20.26 -4.25
N ILE A 18 -8.20 21.10 -3.79
CA ILE A 18 -9.34 20.67 -2.98
C ILE A 18 -10.28 19.78 -3.78
N LEU A 19 -10.57 20.10 -5.04
CA LEU A 19 -11.41 19.29 -5.93
C LEU A 19 -10.73 17.98 -6.33
N ARG A 20 -9.40 17.92 -6.40
CA ARG A 20 -8.67 16.64 -6.51
C ARG A 20 -8.83 15.84 -5.23
N ILE A 21 -8.57 16.42 -4.06
CA ILE A 21 -8.74 15.73 -2.77
C ILE A 21 -10.18 15.23 -2.59
N VAL A 22 -11.19 16.04 -2.88
CA VAL A 22 -12.61 15.66 -2.82
C VAL A 22 -12.95 14.59 -3.87
N ARG A 23 -12.39 14.64 -5.08
CA ARG A 23 -12.54 13.55 -6.08
C ARG A 23 -11.86 12.25 -5.62
N LEU A 24 -10.70 12.34 -4.97
CA LEU A 24 -9.99 11.19 -4.41
C LEU A 24 -10.80 10.56 -3.26
N PHE A 25 -11.36 11.38 -2.36
CA PHE A 25 -12.27 10.91 -1.30
C PHE A 25 -13.57 10.32 -1.86
N LYS A 26 -14.19 10.95 -2.87
CA LYS A 26 -15.42 10.44 -3.50
C LYS A 26 -15.19 9.17 -4.31
N HIS A 27 -14.04 9.05 -4.97
CA HIS A 27 -13.60 7.82 -5.63
C HIS A 27 -13.32 6.73 -4.59
N ALA A 28 -12.65 7.04 -3.48
CA ALA A 28 -12.44 6.14 -2.36
C ALA A 28 -13.75 5.65 -1.71
N GLU A 29 -14.76 6.52 -1.57
CA GLU A 29 -16.11 6.15 -1.13
C GLU A 29 -16.80 5.19 -2.12
N ASN A 30 -16.66 5.42 -3.42
CA ASN A 30 -17.16 4.48 -4.45
C ASN A 30 -16.46 3.11 -4.39
N CYS A 31 -15.21 3.07 -3.91
CA CYS A 31 -14.47 1.82 -3.68
C CYS A 31 -14.94 1.13 -2.39
N MET A 32 -15.34 1.89 -1.36
CA MET A 32 -16.02 1.34 -0.18
C MET A 32 -17.41 0.77 -0.52
N GLY A 33 -18.09 1.30 -1.54
CA GLY A 33 -19.37 0.77 -2.05
C GLY A 33 -19.29 -0.57 -2.79
N TYR A 34 -18.11 -1.18 -2.92
CA TYR A 34 -17.90 -2.47 -3.60
C TYR A 34 -18.12 -3.69 -2.70
N GLU A 35 -18.89 -3.53 -1.62
CA GLU A 35 -19.25 -4.57 -0.64
C GLU A 35 -20.23 -5.64 -1.18
N ALA A 36 -20.63 -5.56 -2.46
CA ALA A 36 -21.70 -6.40 -3.03
C ALA A 36 -21.26 -7.41 -4.09
N LYS A 37 -19.96 -7.61 -4.35
CA LYS A 37 -19.50 -8.63 -5.30
C LYS A 37 -18.39 -9.49 -4.70
N ARG A 38 -18.81 -10.61 -4.10
CA ARG A 38 -18.23 -11.97 -4.25
C ARG A 38 -18.32 -12.77 -2.94
N THR A 39 -19.52 -13.02 -2.45
CA THR A 39 -19.81 -14.15 -1.56
C THR A 39 -20.90 -15.01 -2.19
N LYS A 40 -20.51 -15.88 -3.14
CA LYS A 40 -21.27 -17.13 -3.36
C LYS A 40 -20.77 -18.12 -2.30
N GLY A 41 -21.12 -17.87 -1.05
CA GLY A 41 -20.87 -18.74 0.09
C GLY A 41 -22.17 -18.81 0.88
N SER A 42 -22.59 -20.01 1.24
CA SER A 42 -23.84 -20.29 1.94
C SER A 42 -24.01 -19.45 3.21
N GLU A 43 -25.26 -19.21 3.62
CA GLU A 43 -25.72 -18.45 4.80
C GLU A 43 -25.08 -18.82 6.16
N ILE A 44 -24.12 -19.76 6.20
CA ILE A 44 -23.43 -20.27 7.39
C ILE A 44 -21.95 -19.79 7.47
N ASP A 45 -21.41 -19.13 6.44
CA ASP A 45 -20.02 -18.61 6.43
C ASP A 45 -19.87 -17.24 7.15
N LEU A 46 -20.93 -16.79 7.81
CA LEU A 46 -21.06 -15.46 8.43
C LEU A 46 -20.23 -15.30 9.73
N ILE A 47 -19.56 -16.36 10.20
CA ILE A 47 -18.57 -16.29 11.30
C ILE A 47 -17.19 -15.93 10.69
N ARG A 48 -17.10 -14.68 10.24
CA ARG A 48 -15.92 -13.78 10.26
C ARG A 48 -14.54 -14.46 10.17
N LYS A 49 -14.15 -14.93 8.99
CA LYS A 49 -12.72 -14.99 8.65
C LYS A 49 -12.29 -13.59 8.21
N LEU A 50 -11.42 -12.97 9.00
CA LEU A 50 -10.71 -11.77 8.55
C LEU A 50 -10.00 -12.07 7.23
N PRO A 51 -9.87 -11.10 6.32
CA PRO A 51 -9.15 -11.30 5.08
C PRO A 51 -7.70 -11.72 5.37
N PRO A 52 -7.06 -12.53 4.50
CA PRO A 52 -5.66 -12.87 4.66
C PRO A 52 -4.79 -11.61 4.75
N THR A 53 -3.85 -11.61 5.70
CA THR A 53 -2.96 -10.47 5.97
C THR A 53 -2.33 -9.92 4.69
N ALA A 54 -1.80 -10.77 3.81
CA ALA A 54 -1.15 -10.32 2.58
C ALA A 54 -2.11 -9.61 1.59
N ARG A 55 -3.40 -9.96 1.61
CA ARG A 55 -4.37 -9.59 0.55
C ARG A 55 -5.36 -8.50 0.95
N ARG A 56 -5.60 -8.31 2.26
CA ARG A 56 -6.61 -7.39 2.79
C ARG A 56 -6.58 -5.99 2.15
N VAL A 57 -5.39 -5.43 1.94
CA VAL A 57 -5.22 -4.10 1.32
C VAL A 57 -5.54 -4.12 -0.16
N ALA A 58 -5.03 -5.10 -0.90
CA ALA A 58 -5.29 -5.23 -2.33
C ALA A 58 -6.79 -5.46 -2.60
N GLU A 59 -7.44 -6.30 -1.79
CA GLU A 59 -8.89 -6.58 -1.88
C GLU A 59 -9.78 -5.38 -1.55
N ARG A 60 -9.26 -4.41 -0.77
CA ARG A 60 -9.94 -3.14 -0.45
C ARG A 60 -9.47 -1.96 -1.29
N THR A 61 -8.55 -2.19 -2.24
CA THR A 61 -8.11 -1.20 -3.23
C THR A 61 -8.97 -1.32 -4.49
N CYS A 62 -9.21 -0.21 -5.19
CA CYS A 62 -10.03 -0.25 -6.40
C CYS A 62 -9.35 -1.06 -7.51
N ASP A 63 -10.17 -1.76 -8.31
CA ASP A 63 -9.70 -2.62 -9.40
C ASP A 63 -8.79 -1.85 -10.39
N GLU A 64 -9.10 -0.58 -10.67
CA GLU A 64 -8.31 0.30 -11.53
C GLU A 64 -6.91 0.55 -10.95
N THR A 65 -6.79 0.92 -9.68
CA THR A 65 -5.48 1.15 -9.04
C THR A 65 -4.67 -0.15 -8.94
N ASN A 66 -5.32 -1.27 -8.62
CA ASN A 66 -4.65 -2.58 -8.64
C ASN A 66 -4.16 -2.95 -10.04
N ALA A 67 -4.96 -2.69 -11.07
CA ALA A 67 -4.58 -2.92 -12.47
C ALA A 67 -3.40 -2.05 -12.88
N ASP A 68 -3.42 -0.76 -12.55
CA ASP A 68 -2.33 0.18 -12.83
C ASP A 68 -1.01 -0.25 -12.19
N ILE A 69 -1.05 -0.67 -10.93
CA ILE A 69 0.14 -1.18 -10.21
C ILE A 69 0.66 -2.43 -10.90
N ARG A 70 -0.24 -3.38 -11.23
CA ARG A 70 0.13 -4.62 -11.92
C ARG A 70 0.73 -4.35 -13.29
N GLU A 71 0.14 -3.45 -14.07
CA GLU A 71 0.64 -3.09 -15.40
C GLU A 71 2.05 -2.49 -15.32
N LYS A 72 2.28 -1.56 -14.38
CA LYS A 72 3.61 -1.01 -14.13
C LYS A 72 4.63 -2.10 -13.77
N THR A 73 4.26 -3.03 -12.89
CA THR A 73 5.14 -4.16 -12.53
C THR A 73 5.44 -5.04 -13.74
N VAL A 74 4.46 -5.37 -14.58
CA VAL A 74 4.69 -6.16 -15.81
C VAL A 74 5.61 -5.42 -16.78
N ASN A 75 5.40 -4.11 -16.97
CA ASN A 75 6.24 -3.28 -17.83
C ASN A 75 7.68 -3.23 -17.31
N THR A 76 7.89 -3.08 -16.00
CA THR A 76 9.22 -3.18 -15.37
C THR A 76 9.84 -4.55 -15.64
N LEU A 77 9.13 -5.64 -15.38
CA LEU A 77 9.63 -7.01 -15.60
C LEU A 77 10.02 -7.27 -17.06
N ASN A 78 9.30 -6.69 -18.03
CA ASN A 78 9.65 -6.80 -19.45
C ASN A 78 11.01 -6.18 -19.78
N ILE A 79 11.42 -5.13 -19.06
CA ILE A 79 12.75 -4.51 -19.23
C ILE A 79 13.87 -5.47 -18.78
N TYR A 80 13.61 -6.29 -17.76
CA TYR A 80 14.61 -7.18 -17.17
C TYR A 80 14.71 -8.57 -17.81
N LYS A 81 13.83 -8.92 -18.76
CA LYS A 81 13.77 -10.28 -19.36
C LYS A 81 15.10 -10.75 -19.96
N ASP A 82 15.79 -9.85 -20.65
CA ASP A 82 17.05 -10.14 -21.34
C ASP A 82 18.27 -9.51 -20.62
N SER A 83 18.10 -9.14 -19.34
CA SER A 83 19.16 -8.54 -18.54
C SER A 83 20.11 -9.59 -17.96
N THR A 84 21.33 -9.18 -17.64
CA THR A 84 22.30 -10.05 -16.97
C THR A 84 21.90 -10.30 -15.51
N ALA A 85 22.42 -11.38 -14.92
CA ALA A 85 22.17 -11.74 -13.53
C ALA A 85 22.56 -10.64 -12.54
N ASP A 86 23.62 -9.88 -12.84
CA ASP A 86 24.10 -8.78 -11.99
C ASP A 86 23.08 -7.63 -11.95
N VAL A 87 22.56 -7.22 -13.11
CA VAL A 87 21.54 -6.16 -13.23
C VAL A 87 20.23 -6.57 -12.55
N ILE A 88 19.84 -7.84 -12.67
CA ILE A 88 18.67 -8.37 -11.96
C ILE A 88 18.91 -8.35 -10.45
N SER A 89 20.13 -8.65 -10.00
CA SER A 89 20.50 -8.64 -8.58
C SER A 89 20.43 -7.24 -7.98
N GLU A 90 20.93 -6.22 -8.68
CA GLU A 90 20.80 -4.81 -8.27
C GLU A 90 19.32 -4.39 -8.15
N ARG A 91 18.46 -4.84 -9.07
CA ARG A 91 17.02 -4.57 -8.97
C ARG A 91 16.39 -5.25 -7.75
N ILE A 92 16.75 -6.50 -7.46
CA ILE A 92 16.25 -7.22 -6.28
C ILE A 92 16.68 -6.49 -5.00
N GLU A 93 17.93 -6.02 -4.93
CA GLU A 93 18.43 -5.22 -3.79
C GLU A 93 17.63 -3.92 -3.63
N SER A 94 17.38 -3.20 -4.72
CA SER A 94 16.48 -2.04 -4.72
C SER A 94 15.06 -2.35 -4.21
N LEU A 95 14.52 -3.53 -4.53
CA LEU A 95 13.20 -3.97 -4.04
C LEU A 95 13.21 -4.32 -2.54
N ASN A 96 14.35 -4.72 -1.98
CA ASN A 96 14.48 -4.99 -0.54
C ASN A 96 14.45 -3.70 0.30
N GLU A 97 14.86 -2.58 -0.30
CA GLU A 97 14.82 -1.26 0.34
C GLU A 97 13.46 -0.56 0.17
N GLU A 98 12.61 -1.05 -0.73
CA GLU A 98 11.31 -0.44 -1.01
C GLU A 98 10.37 -0.52 0.19
N TRP A 99 9.71 0.59 0.50
CA TRP A 99 8.71 0.63 1.56
C TRP A 99 7.36 0.18 1.05
N ASP A 100 6.84 -0.87 1.69
CA ASP A 100 5.48 -1.34 1.46
C ASP A 100 4.45 -0.43 2.14
N VAL A 101 3.20 -0.56 1.70
CA VAL A 101 2.05 0.23 2.18
C VAL A 101 1.82 0.12 3.68
N GLU A 102 2.05 -1.04 4.29
CA GLU A 102 1.84 -1.25 5.73
C GLU A 102 2.89 -0.47 6.51
N ARG A 103 4.17 -0.58 6.13
CA ARG A 103 5.27 0.17 6.75
C ARG A 103 5.06 1.67 6.68
N VAL A 104 4.64 2.18 5.52
CA VAL A 104 4.31 3.62 5.36
C VAL A 104 3.19 4.00 6.33
N LEU A 105 2.09 3.24 6.34
CA LEU A 105 0.92 3.57 7.16
C LEU A 105 1.23 3.53 8.66
N GLU A 106 1.87 2.47 9.12
CA GLU A 106 2.21 2.25 10.53
C GLU A 106 3.16 3.33 11.05
N ALA A 107 4.20 3.67 10.28
CA ALA A 107 5.14 4.72 10.66
C ALA A 107 4.46 6.09 10.81
N HIS A 108 3.52 6.42 9.91
CA HIS A 108 2.77 7.68 9.99
C HIS A 108 1.77 7.68 11.14
N ALA A 109 1.04 6.58 11.35
CA ALA A 109 0.09 6.42 12.44
C ALA A 109 0.80 6.51 13.80
N ALA A 110 1.90 5.78 13.98
CA ALA A 110 2.74 5.83 15.18
C ALA A 110 3.26 7.25 15.44
N SER A 111 3.71 7.95 14.40
CA SER A 111 4.17 9.34 14.52
C SER A 111 3.06 10.28 15.03
N ILE A 112 1.84 10.16 14.48
CA ILE A 112 0.68 10.94 14.94
C ILE A 112 0.33 10.61 16.39
N ILE A 113 0.32 9.32 16.75
CA ILE A 113 0.01 8.84 18.10
C ILE A 113 1.03 9.38 19.11
N LEU A 114 2.33 9.31 18.81
CA LEU A 114 3.39 9.80 19.70
C LEU A 114 3.31 11.31 19.89
N ILE A 115 3.24 12.08 18.78
CA ILE A 115 3.13 13.54 18.84
C ILE A 115 1.86 13.95 19.57
N GLY A 116 0.73 13.32 19.24
CA GLY A 116 -0.55 13.57 19.87
C GLY A 116 -0.55 13.27 21.36
N SER A 117 0.12 12.20 21.79
CA SER A 117 0.26 11.83 23.21
C SER A 117 1.10 12.85 23.98
N VAL A 118 2.27 13.23 23.46
CA VAL A 118 3.14 14.25 24.08
C VAL A 118 2.41 15.59 24.19
N LEU A 119 1.67 15.98 23.15
CA LEU A 119 0.92 17.24 23.16
C LEU A 119 -0.32 17.17 24.05
N GLY A 120 -0.97 16.01 24.18
CA GLY A 120 -2.10 15.82 25.09
C GLY A 120 -1.72 15.87 26.57
N MET A 121 -0.50 15.46 26.91
CA MET A 121 0.04 15.65 28.27
C MET A 121 0.36 17.11 28.59
N LYS A 122 0.77 17.90 27.59
CA LYS A 122 1.27 19.29 27.77
C LYS A 122 0.22 20.38 27.49
N LYS A 123 -0.78 20.14 26.63
CA LYS A 123 -1.77 21.13 26.15
C LYS A 123 -3.15 20.50 25.96
N ARG A 124 -4.20 21.32 26.17
CA ARG A 124 -5.64 21.25 25.76
C ARG A 124 -6.31 19.86 25.59
N ARG A 125 -7.55 19.74 26.10
CA ARG A 125 -8.48 18.58 26.07
C ARG A 125 -8.75 17.87 24.71
N ARG A 126 -8.21 18.33 23.57
CA ARG A 126 -8.53 17.82 22.22
C ARG A 126 -7.57 16.76 21.67
N TRP A 127 -6.31 16.76 22.09
CA TRP A 127 -5.29 15.83 21.58
C TRP A 127 -5.56 14.35 21.85
N PRO A 128 -6.12 13.94 23.01
CA PRO A 128 -6.48 12.55 23.23
C PRO A 128 -7.46 11.99 22.19
N TYR A 129 -8.36 12.82 21.65
CA TYR A 129 -9.26 12.39 20.59
C TYR A 129 -8.53 12.12 19.27
N LEU A 130 -7.51 12.91 18.93
CA LEU A 130 -6.68 12.66 17.74
C LEU A 130 -5.91 11.34 17.88
N THR A 131 -5.26 11.13 19.02
CA THR A 131 -4.54 9.89 19.32
C THR A 131 -5.48 8.68 19.27
N GLY A 132 -6.66 8.79 19.91
CA GLY A 132 -7.67 7.74 19.90
C GLY A 132 -8.20 7.43 18.50
N ALA A 133 -8.47 8.45 17.67
CA ALA A 133 -8.91 8.27 16.30
C ALA A 133 -7.83 7.59 15.43
N ALA A 134 -6.56 8.02 15.54
CA ALA A 134 -5.46 7.39 14.82
C ALA A 134 -5.29 5.91 15.21
N GLY A 135 -5.36 5.60 16.51
CA GLY A 135 -5.31 4.21 17.00
C GLY A 135 -6.48 3.37 16.51
N LEU A 136 -7.70 3.92 16.48
CA LEU A 136 -8.88 3.22 15.96
C LEU A 136 -8.75 2.90 14.47
N PHE A 137 -8.29 3.84 13.66
CA PHE A 137 -8.09 3.59 12.22
C PHE A 137 -6.96 2.59 11.96
N LEU A 138 -5.89 2.63 12.74
CA LEU A 138 -4.83 1.63 12.65
C LEU A 138 -5.34 0.23 13.01
N LEU A 139 -6.17 0.11 14.05
CA LEU A 139 -6.78 -1.16 14.44
C LEU A 139 -7.70 -1.70 13.34
N MET A 140 -8.58 -0.86 12.80
CA MET A 140 -9.47 -1.23 11.70
C MET A 140 -8.67 -1.67 10.47
N HIS A 141 -7.59 -0.96 10.13
CA HIS A 141 -6.69 -1.33 9.04
C HIS A 141 -6.01 -2.68 9.26
N ALA A 142 -5.53 -2.95 10.47
CA ALA A 142 -4.90 -4.22 10.79
C ALA A 142 -5.86 -5.41 10.62
N LEU A 143 -7.16 -5.20 10.87
CA LEU A 143 -8.17 -6.26 10.77
C LEU A 143 -8.74 -6.41 9.34
N GLU A 144 -9.14 -5.32 8.71
CA GLU A 144 -9.91 -5.33 7.45
C GLU A 144 -9.09 -4.90 6.24
N GLY A 145 -7.90 -4.32 6.44
CA GLY A 145 -7.05 -3.80 5.37
C GLY A 145 -7.48 -2.46 4.81
N TRP A 146 -8.40 -1.74 5.47
CA TRP A 146 -8.87 -0.43 5.02
C TRP A 146 -8.62 0.67 6.07
N CYS A 147 -8.26 1.86 5.60
CA CYS A 147 -8.31 3.09 6.36
C CYS A 147 -8.48 4.32 5.44
N PRO A 148 -8.93 5.47 5.96
CA PRO A 148 -9.18 6.67 5.15
C PRO A 148 -8.02 7.14 4.25
N PRO A 149 -6.73 7.10 4.67
CA PRO A 149 -5.62 7.53 3.81
C PRO A 149 -5.21 6.50 2.75
N LEU A 150 -5.62 5.23 2.89
CA LEU A 150 -5.16 4.13 2.04
C LEU A 150 -5.39 4.34 0.55
N PRO A 151 -6.57 4.81 0.08
CA PRO A 151 -6.82 4.99 -1.35
C PRO A 151 -5.85 6.00 -1.99
N VAL A 152 -5.51 7.06 -1.26
CA VAL A 152 -4.53 8.06 -1.73
C VAL A 152 -3.14 7.45 -1.79
N ILE A 153 -2.74 6.69 -0.76
CA ILE A 153 -1.44 6.01 -0.71
C ILE A 153 -1.29 5.01 -1.87
N ARG A 154 -2.32 4.21 -2.14
CA ARG A 154 -2.34 3.24 -3.24
C ARG A 154 -2.31 3.91 -4.61
N GLN A 155 -3.05 5.01 -4.80
CA GLN A 155 -3.02 5.79 -6.05
C GLN A 155 -1.67 6.47 -6.30
N MET A 156 -0.88 6.76 -5.26
CA MET A 156 0.52 7.20 -5.42
C MET A 156 1.44 6.07 -5.91
N GLY A 157 0.93 4.84 -6.06
CA GLY A 157 1.69 3.68 -6.54
C GLY A 157 2.46 2.94 -5.46
N ILE A 158 2.18 3.21 -4.17
CA ILE A 158 2.82 2.49 -3.07
C ILE A 158 2.24 1.06 -3.01
N ARG A 159 3.13 0.09 -3.10
CA ARG A 159 2.80 -1.32 -3.31
C ARG A 159 2.62 -2.06 -1.99
N THR A 160 1.89 -3.16 -2.03
CA THR A 160 1.82 -4.10 -0.90
C THR A 160 3.11 -4.92 -0.85
N ALA A 161 3.41 -5.51 0.32
CA ALA A 161 4.53 -6.42 0.46
C ALA A 161 4.40 -7.64 -0.48
N GLU A 162 3.17 -8.15 -0.71
CA GLU A 162 2.91 -9.25 -1.65
C GLU A 162 3.22 -8.85 -3.10
N GLU A 163 2.88 -7.63 -3.52
CA GLU A 163 3.17 -7.12 -4.86
C GLU A 163 4.68 -6.97 -5.10
N ILE A 164 5.42 -6.44 -4.11
CA ILE A 164 6.88 -6.32 -4.15
C ILE A 164 7.53 -7.72 -4.18
N PHE A 165 7.04 -8.63 -3.33
CA PHE A 165 7.51 -10.01 -3.28
C PHE A 165 7.31 -10.71 -4.62
N ASN A 166 6.13 -10.58 -5.24
CA ASN A 166 5.84 -11.19 -6.53
C ASN A 166 6.80 -10.70 -7.63
N GLU A 167 7.14 -9.40 -7.67
CA GLU A 167 8.16 -8.90 -8.60
C GLU A 167 9.54 -9.53 -8.32
N LYS A 168 9.96 -9.56 -7.05
CA LYS A 168 11.22 -10.22 -6.65
C LYS A 168 11.25 -11.69 -7.07
N THR A 169 10.17 -12.42 -6.86
CA THR A 169 10.06 -13.84 -7.24
C THR A 169 10.23 -14.03 -8.74
N VAL A 170 9.58 -13.21 -9.57
CA VAL A 170 9.74 -13.30 -11.03
C VAL A 170 11.17 -12.95 -11.45
N LEU A 171 11.78 -11.94 -10.83
CA LEU A 171 13.18 -11.59 -11.10
C LEU A 171 14.13 -12.72 -10.73
N LYS A 172 13.92 -13.40 -9.59
CA LYS A 172 14.70 -14.60 -9.20
C LYS A 172 14.52 -15.75 -10.20
N MET A 173 13.33 -15.92 -10.75
CA MET A 173 13.09 -16.87 -11.85
C MET A 173 13.88 -16.50 -13.11
N LEU A 174 13.87 -15.22 -13.50
CA LEU A 174 14.65 -14.72 -14.65
C LEU A 174 16.16 -14.86 -14.44
N ARG A 175 16.65 -14.69 -13.20
CA ARG A 175 18.06 -14.89 -12.82
C ARG A 175 18.48 -16.37 -12.83
N GLY A 176 17.52 -17.29 -12.78
CA GLY A 176 17.76 -18.74 -12.78
C GLY A 176 17.88 -19.38 -11.39
N ASP A 177 17.46 -18.69 -10.33
CA ASP A 177 17.62 -19.15 -8.94
C ASP A 177 16.89 -20.49 -8.64
N PHE A 178 15.85 -20.82 -9.39
CA PHE A 178 15.01 -22.00 -9.18
C PHE A 178 15.36 -23.20 -10.07
N VAL A 179 16.46 -23.14 -10.85
CA VAL A 179 16.86 -24.23 -11.76
C VAL A 179 17.53 -25.39 -11.01
N GLN A 180 17.96 -25.20 -9.77
CA GLN A 180 18.60 -26.25 -8.98
C GLN A 180 17.56 -27.19 -8.35
N GLU A 181 17.45 -28.42 -8.88
CA GLU A 181 16.74 -29.51 -8.22
C GLU A 181 17.56 -29.98 -7.01
N THR A 182 17.06 -29.70 -5.80
CA THR A 182 17.58 -30.29 -4.56
C THR A 182 16.50 -31.17 -3.92
N ASP A 183 16.90 -32.37 -3.49
CA ASP A 183 16.04 -33.36 -2.84
C ASP A 183 15.90 -33.10 -1.31
N LYS A 184 16.59 -32.06 -0.80
CA LYS A 184 16.60 -31.73 0.63
C LYS A 184 15.71 -30.53 0.92
N THR A 185 14.69 -30.75 1.74
CA THR A 185 13.73 -29.72 2.16
C THR A 185 14.40 -28.51 2.82
N GLU A 186 15.51 -28.70 3.54
CA GLU A 186 16.26 -27.60 4.18
C GLU A 186 16.90 -26.67 3.13
N GLU A 187 17.44 -27.22 2.04
CA GLU A 187 18.01 -26.45 0.95
C GLU A 187 16.91 -25.71 0.16
N MET A 188 15.73 -26.33 0.00
CA MET A 188 14.56 -25.68 -0.61
C MET A 188 14.07 -24.49 0.22
N LEU A 189 13.97 -24.64 1.54
CA LEU A 189 13.59 -23.55 2.44
C LEU A 189 14.64 -22.43 2.43
N ALA A 190 15.92 -22.77 2.50
CA ALA A 190 17.00 -21.80 2.43
C ALA A 190 16.99 -21.00 1.11
N MET A 191 16.62 -21.62 -0.01
CA MET A 191 16.43 -20.91 -1.28
C MET A 191 15.25 -19.94 -1.25
N ALA A 192 14.15 -20.28 -0.56
CA ALA A 192 12.99 -19.41 -0.40
C ALA A 192 13.26 -18.23 0.56
N GLU A 193 14.05 -18.45 1.61
CA GLU A 193 14.43 -17.44 2.61
C GLU A 193 15.52 -16.48 2.14
N LYS A 194 16.24 -16.83 1.07
CA LYS A 194 17.31 -16.00 0.53
C LYS A 194 16.71 -14.75 -0.11
N GLU A 195 16.65 -13.64 0.63
CA GLU A 195 16.11 -12.34 0.17
C GLU A 195 16.94 -11.68 -0.92
#